data_AF-A0A9N9K610-F1
#
_entry.id   AF-A0A9N9K610-F1
#
_cell.length_a   1.000
_cell.length_b   1.000
_cell.length_c   1.000
_cell.angle_alpha   90.00
_cell.angle_beta   90.00
_cell.angle_gamma   90.00
#
_symmetry.space_group_name_H-M   'P 1'
#
loop_
_entity.id
_entity.type
_entity.pdbx_description
1 polymer ?
#
loop_
_entity_poly.entity_id
_entity_poly.type
_entity_poly.pdbx_seq_one_letter_code
_entity_poly.pdbx_strand_id
1 'polypeptide(L)'
;DGSLHDYLNKNFKLIRWNQKLDILYTAIKGLSEIHEENLMHKDFHAGNIIIHEEKLMHKDFHAGNIIIPRKVSFIADFGLCKN
;
A
#
# COMPACT_ATOMS: atom_id res chain seq x y z
N ASP A 1 -8.82 2.18 6.69
CA ASP A 1 -8.18 1.03 6.04
C ASP A 1 -9.17 0.32 5.15
N GLY A 2 -8.72 -0.20 4.02
CA GLY A 2 -9.53 -0.92 3.03
C GLY A 2 -8.66 -1.52 1.95
N SER A 3 -9.21 -2.43 1.13
CA SER A 3 -8.44 -3.07 0.06
C SER A 3 -8.01 -2.06 -1.02
N LEU A 4 -6.93 -2.35 -1.73
CA LEU A 4 -6.49 -1.58 -2.90
C LEU A 4 -7.58 -1.60 -3.97
N HIS A 5 -8.29 -2.72 -4.13
CA HIS A 5 -9.43 -2.82 -5.04
C HIS A 5 -10.51 -1.76 -4.71
N ASP A 6 -10.96 -1.70 -3.46
CA ASP A 6 -11.98 -0.73 -3.02
C ASP A 6 -11.47 0.71 -3.14
N TYR A 7 -10.20 0.92 -2.81
CA TYR A 7 -9.57 2.22 -2.89
C TYR A 7 -9.51 2.75 -4.33
N LEU A 8 -9.08 1.91 -5.27
CA LEU A 8 -9.01 2.26 -6.70
C LEU A 8 -10.40 2.50 -7.28
N ASN A 9 -11.39 1.64 -6.98
CA ASN A 9 -12.77 1.83 -7.45
C ASN A 9 -13.33 3.21 -7.08
N LYS A 10 -12.99 3.73 -5.89
CA LYS A 10 -13.45 5.04 -5.42
C LYS A 10 -12.58 6.20 -5.92
N ASN A 11 -11.28 6.00 -6.12
CA ASN A 11 -10.32 7.10 -6.24
C ASN A 11 -9.45 7.06 -7.50
N PHE A 12 -9.65 6.14 -8.45
CA PHE A 12 -8.73 5.92 -9.58
C PHE A 12 -8.34 7.20 -10.35
N LYS A 13 -9.31 8.10 -10.57
CA LYS A 13 -9.11 9.38 -11.28
C LYS A 13 -8.44 10.46 -10.41
N LEU A 14 -8.48 10.31 -9.10
CA LEU A 14 -7.95 11.28 -8.11
C LEU A 14 -6.51 10.97 -7.71
N ILE A 15 -6.08 9.72 -7.86
CA ILE A 15 -4.72 9.28 -7.48
C ILE A 15 -3.71 9.72 -8.54
N ARG A 16 -2.68 10.45 -8.11
CA ARG A 16 -1.57 10.86 -8.98
C ARG A 16 -0.67 9.67 -9.34
N TRP A 17 0.02 9.75 -10.48
CA TRP A 17 0.90 8.68 -10.95
C TRP A 17 1.98 8.29 -9.95
N ASN A 18 2.61 9.25 -9.27
CA ASN A 18 3.59 8.98 -8.23
C ASN A 18 3.00 8.16 -7.07
N GLN A 19 1.78 8.47 -6.64
CA GLN A 19 1.09 7.70 -5.60
C GLN A 19 0.78 6.27 -6.07
N LYS A 20 0.48 6.06 -7.36
CA LYS A 20 0.32 4.72 -7.92
C LYS A 20 1.62 3.93 -7.86
N LEU A 21 2.75 4.58 -8.19
CA LEU A 21 4.07 3.97 -8.11
C LEU A 21 4.45 3.62 -6.67
N ASP A 22 4.17 4.49 -5.70
CA ASP A 22 4.43 4.22 -4.28
C ASP A 22 3.66 3.00 -3.75
N ILE A 23 2.38 2.88 -4.15
CA ILE A 23 1.55 1.72 -3.81
C ILE A 23 2.14 0.44 -4.41
N LEU A 24 2.50 0.46 -5.70
CA LEU A 24 3.10 -0.71 -6.37
C LEU A 24 4.43 -1.11 -5.75
N TYR A 25 5.28 -0.12 -5.47
CA TYR A 25 6.59 -0.35 -4.84
C TYR A 25 6.44 -1.03 -3.47
N THR A 26 5.55 -0.52 -2.63
CA THR A 26 5.32 -1.10 -1.29
C THR A 26 4.71 -2.51 -1.35
N ALA A 27 3.77 -2.75 -2.26
CA ALA A 27 3.22 -4.09 -2.49
C ALA A 27 4.28 -5.09 -2.98
N ILE A 28 5.13 -4.71 -3.94
CA ILE A 28 6.19 -5.58 -4.46
C ILE A 28 7.25 -5.85 -3.38
N LYS A 29 7.60 -4.83 -2.58
CA LYS A 29 8.54 -5.00 -1.47
C LYS A 29 8.02 -6.02 -0.45
N GLY A 30 6.76 -5.91 -0.03
CA GLY A 30 6.15 -6.89 0.87
C GLY A 30 6.10 -8.31 0.26
N LEU A 31 5.88 -8.42 -1.05
CA LEU A 31 5.89 -9.74 -1.72
C LEU A 31 7.31 -10.34 -1.76
N SER A 32 8.33 -9.51 -1.98
CA SER A 32 9.74 -9.93 -1.90
C SER A 32 10.07 -10.47 -0.51
N GLU A 33 9.67 -9.77 0.54
CA GLU A 33 9.89 -10.19 1.93
C GLU A 33 9.24 -11.55 2.23
N ILE A 34 8.05 -11.82 1.69
CA ILE A 34 7.42 -13.15 1.79
C ILE A 34 8.24 -14.22 1.08
N HIS A 35 8.73 -13.93 -0.13
CA HIS A 35 9.54 -14.87 -0.90
C HIS A 35 10.91 -15.13 -0.26
N GLU A 36 11.51 -14.13 0.40
CA GLU A 36 12.76 -14.25 1.15
C GLU A 36 12.63 -15.25 2.32
N GLU A 37 11.44 -15.36 2.91
CA GLU A 37 11.10 -16.37 3.91
C GLU A 37 10.77 -17.75 3.32
N ASN A 38 11.05 -17.98 2.03
CA ASN A 38 10.66 -19.19 1.26
C ASN A 38 9.16 -19.49 1.30
N LEU A 39 8.33 -18.46 1.43
CA LEU A 39 6.87 -18.59 1.38
C LEU A 39 6.35 -18.09 0.04
N MET A 40 5.26 -18.67 -0.44
CA MET A 40 4.49 -18.16 -1.58
C MET A 40 3.13 -17.70 -1.08
N HIS A 41 2.72 -16.46 -1.40
CA HIS A 41 1.44 -15.91 -0.95
C HIS A 41 0.22 -16.68 -1.47
N LYS A 42 0.31 -17.22 -2.70
CA LYS A 42 -0.71 -18.04 -3.40
C LYS A 42 -2.06 -17.37 -3.71
N ASP A 43 -2.36 -16.22 -3.11
CA ASP A 43 -3.55 -15.41 -3.41
C ASP A 43 -3.23 -13.90 -3.50
N PHE A 44 -2.18 -13.55 -4.23
CA PHE A 44 -1.74 -12.16 -4.35
C PHE A 44 -2.56 -11.40 -5.40
N HIS A 45 -3.52 -10.57 -4.94
CA HIS A 45 -4.32 -9.69 -5.79
C HIS A 45 -4.69 -8.38 -5.06
N ALA A 46 -5.25 -7.40 -5.79
CA ALA A 46 -5.57 -6.07 -5.24
C ALA A 46 -6.61 -6.07 -4.09
N GLY A 47 -7.34 -7.16 -3.88
CA GLY A 47 -8.24 -7.33 -2.73
C GLY A 47 -7.48 -7.62 -1.44
N ASN A 48 -6.31 -8.27 -1.56
CA ASN A 48 -5.46 -8.67 -0.44
C ASN A 48 -4.31 -7.67 -0.18
N ILE A 49 -4.29 -6.55 -0.89
CA ILE A 49 -3.41 -5.42 -0.60
C ILE A 49 -4.21 -4.42 0.23
N ILE A 50 -3.81 -4.17 1.47
CA ILE A 50 -4.47 -3.22 2.37
C ILE A 50 -3.81 -1.86 2.24
N ILE A 51 -4.64 -0.82 2.01
CA ILE A 51 -4.21 0.56 1.95
C ILE A 51 -4.49 1.24 3.29
N HIS A 52 -3.42 1.74 3.90
CA HIS A 52 -3.46 2.59 5.09
C HIS A 52 -3.14 4.03 4.71
N GLU A 53 -3.88 4.98 5.30
CA GLU A 53 -3.55 6.40 5.20
C GLU A 53 -2.59 6.77 6.33
N GLU A 54 -1.29 6.82 6.05
CA GLU A 54 -0.35 7.44 6.97
C GLU A 54 -0.49 8.97 6.88
N LYS A 55 -1.00 9.57 7.96
CA LYS A 55 -0.89 11.01 8.15
C LYS A 55 0.52 11.33 8.63
N LEU A 56 1.42 11.61 7.70
CA LEU A 56 2.70 12.22 8.04
C LEU A 56 2.48 13.70 8.37
N MET A 57 2.44 14.03 9.67
CA MET A 57 2.67 15.40 10.12
C MET A 57 4.17 15.69 9.99
N HIS A 58 4.58 16.50 9.00
CA HIS A 58 5.88 17.17 9.09
C HIS A 58 5.79 18.17 10.25
N LYS A 59 6.60 17.97 11.30
CA LYS A 59 6.60 18.77 12.54
C LYS A 59 7.21 20.17 12.39
N ASP A 60 7.69 20.52 11.20
CA ASP A 60 8.51 21.71 11.02
C ASP A 60 7.58 22.89 10.72
N PHE A 61 7.14 23.59 11.77
CA PHE A 61 6.22 24.73 11.75
C PHE A 61 6.59 25.81 10.69
N HIS A 62 6.12 25.65 9.46
CA HIS A 62 5.99 26.72 8.48
C HIS A 62 4.61 26.64 7.85
N ALA A 63 3.97 27.79 7.63
CA ALA A 63 2.65 27.91 7.02
C ALA A 63 2.57 27.43 5.54
N GLY A 64 3.66 26.87 5.00
CA GLY A 64 3.74 26.27 3.67
C GLY A 64 3.68 24.74 3.65
N ASN A 65 3.53 24.06 4.79
CA ASN A 65 3.51 22.60 4.82
C ASN A 65 2.17 22.04 4.33
N ILE A 66 2.17 21.57 3.09
CA ILE A 66 1.08 20.78 2.52
C ILE A 66 0.96 19.49 3.33
N ILE A 67 -0.23 19.21 3.85
CA ILE A 67 -0.58 17.88 4.35
C ILE A 67 -0.53 16.95 3.15
N ILE A 68 0.54 16.16 3.01
CA ILE A 68 0.60 15.08 2.03
C ILE A 68 0.28 13.79 2.80
N PRO A 69 -0.98 13.31 2.79
CA PRO A 69 -1.28 11.98 3.30
C PRO A 69 -0.48 10.97 2.47
N ARG A 70 0.47 10.29 3.10
CA ARG A 70 1.24 9.21 2.46
C ARG A 70 0.36 7.98 2.50
N LYS A 71 0.21 7.30 1.36
CA LYS A 71 -0.49 6.02 1.30
C LYS A 71 0.55 4.93 1.35
N VAL A 72 0.43 4.04 2.32
CA VAL A 72 1.28 2.85 2.44
C VAL A 72 0.39 1.64 2.19
N SER A 73 0.94 0.65 1.48
CA SER A 73 0.25 -0.61 1.22
C SER A 73 0.96 -1.77 1.91
N PHE A 74 0.16 -2.73 2.38
CA PHE A 74 0.62 -3.95 3.05
C PHE A 74 -0.06 -5.15 2.40
N ILE A 75 0.61 -6.29 2.37
CA ILE A 75 0.00 -7.56 1.95
C ILE A 75 -0.72 -8.18 3.15
N ALA A 76 -1.94 -8.67 2.94
CA ALA A 76 -2.76 -9.34 3.94
C ALA A 76 -3.27 -10.68 3.39
N ASP A 77 -3.91 -11.45 4.28
CA ASP A 77 -4.42 -12.81 4.04
C ASP A 77 -3.34 -13.86 3.70
N PHE A 78 -2.58 -14.21 4.75
CA PHE A 78 -1.56 -15.25 4.69
C PHE A 78 -2.12 -16.67 4.85
N GLY A 79 -3.44 -16.87 4.85
CA GLY A 79 -4.08 -18.16 5.16
C GLY A 79 -3.69 -19.31 4.23
N LEU A 80 -3.22 -18.98 3.02
CA LEU A 80 -2.77 -19.93 2.00
C LEU A 80 -1.24 -19.97 1.83
N CYS A 81 -0.49 -19.20 2.61
CA CYS A 81 0.96 -19.15 2.53
C CYS A 81 1.58 -20.51 2.87
N LYS A 82 2.41 -21.02 1.96
CA LYS A 82 3.17 -22.25 2.16
C LYS A 82 4.49 -22.16 1.39
N ASN A 83 5.43 -22.97 1.82
CA ASN A 83 6.62 -23.30 1.06
C ASN A 83 6.30 -24.08 -0.23
#